data_AF-A0A946JXT9-F1
#
_entry.id   AF-A0A946JXT9-F1
#
_cell.length_a   1.000
_cell.length_b   1.000
_cell.length_c   1.000
_cell.angle_alpha   90.00
_cell.angle_beta   90.00
_cell.angle_gamma   90.00
#
_symmetry.space_group_name_H-M   'P 1'
#
loop_
_entity.id
_entity.type
_entity.pdbx_description
1 polymer ?
#
loop_
_entity_poly.entity_id
_entity_poly.type
_entity_poly.pdbx_seq_one_letter_code
_entity_poly.pdbx_strand_id
1 'polypeptide(L)'
;MAYVENRTIHDADSHVMEFPETIGEFMSKKHLDQFKPFMRSRDEDWIKQMKALQDDPAYCSGAEREIMLRRGHMALGAFRKEDRPRALDYLGFTSQLMFTTDSLDNYGLETGETNALACEAARAHNRMMADFCSVDKRLLATGYVPLVDF
;
A
#
# COMPACT_ATOMS: atom_id res chain seq x y z
N MET A 1 -20.54 13.19 -7.08
CA MET A 1 -20.10 14.38 -6.35
C MET A 1 -19.08 13.95 -5.31
N ALA A 2 -18.04 14.75 -5.06
CA ALA A 2 -17.03 14.40 -4.07
C ALA A 2 -17.61 14.40 -2.65
N TYR A 3 -17.03 13.60 -1.75
CA TYR A 3 -17.42 13.51 -0.35
C TYR A 3 -17.17 14.83 0.39
N VAL A 4 -16.02 15.47 0.14
CA VAL A 4 -15.74 16.83 0.61
C VAL A 4 -15.72 17.80 -0.56
N GLU A 5 -16.39 18.93 -0.36
CA GLU A 5 -16.40 20.06 -1.29
C GLU A 5 -16.06 21.37 -0.58
N ASN A 6 -15.66 22.39 -1.35
CA ASN A 6 -15.41 23.77 -0.88
C ASN A 6 -14.33 23.90 0.20
N ARG A 7 -13.43 22.91 0.32
CA ARG A 7 -12.28 22.93 1.22
C ARG A 7 -11.09 22.26 0.55
N THR A 8 -9.89 22.76 0.87
CA THR A 8 -8.63 22.09 0.53
C THR A 8 -8.30 21.16 1.70
N ILE A 9 -8.22 19.85 1.45
CA ILE A 9 -7.87 18.85 2.45
C ILE A 9 -6.63 18.09 1.98
N HIS A 10 -5.63 18.03 2.86
CA HIS A 10 -4.50 17.12 2.73
C HIS A 10 -4.70 16.03 3.78
N ASP A 11 -4.88 14.80 3.32
CA ASP A 11 -5.00 13.63 4.19
C ASP A 11 -3.62 13.25 4.71
N ALA A 12 -3.42 13.35 6.02
CA ALA A 12 -2.12 13.13 6.64
C ALA A 12 -1.87 11.65 7.00
N ASP A 13 -2.86 10.77 6.82
CA ASP A 13 -2.75 9.37 7.23
C ASP A 13 -3.58 8.46 6.31
N SER A 14 -2.95 7.98 5.25
CA SER A 14 -3.59 7.07 4.31
C SER A 14 -2.73 5.85 4.05
N HIS A 15 -3.38 4.68 4.01
CA HIS A 15 -2.67 3.41 3.87
C HIS A 15 -2.91 2.73 2.52
N VAL A 16 -1.86 2.08 2.04
CA VAL A 16 -1.91 1.01 1.05
C VAL A 16 -2.21 -0.29 1.80
N MET A 17 -3.07 -1.12 1.23
CA MET A 17 -3.42 -2.45 1.73
C MET A 17 -2.68 -3.49 0.91
N GLU A 18 -1.34 -3.43 0.90
CA GLU A 18 -0.54 -4.34 0.08
C GLU A 18 -0.78 -5.81 0.48
N PHE A 19 -0.85 -6.69 -0.52
CA PHE A 19 -0.84 -8.12 -0.24
C PHE A 19 0.57 -8.58 0.10
N PRO A 20 0.75 -9.62 0.94
CA PRO A 20 2.06 -9.99 1.44
C PRO A 20 3.09 -10.30 0.35
N GLU A 21 2.66 -10.83 -0.81
CA GLU A 21 3.55 -11.14 -1.92
C GLU A 21 4.14 -9.90 -2.62
N THR A 22 3.49 -8.73 -2.50
CA THR A 22 3.82 -7.52 -3.26
C THR A 22 5.26 -7.08 -3.04
N ILE A 23 5.75 -7.09 -1.80
CA ILE A 23 7.12 -6.69 -1.48
C ILE A 23 8.17 -7.58 -2.16
N GLY A 24 7.82 -8.84 -2.45
CA GLY A 24 8.71 -9.78 -3.13
C GLY A 24 9.11 -9.31 -4.53
N GLU A 25 8.26 -8.54 -5.20
CA GLU A 25 8.54 -7.94 -6.51
C GLU A 25 9.62 -6.85 -6.44
N PHE A 26 9.75 -6.19 -5.29
CA PHE A 26 10.70 -5.10 -5.05
C PHE A 26 11.95 -5.55 -4.29
N MET A 27 11.97 -6.80 -3.82
CA MET A 27 13.10 -7.40 -3.13
C MET A 27 14.21 -7.75 -4.13
N SER A 28 15.47 -7.58 -3.73
CA SER A 28 16.59 -8.02 -4.56
C SER A 28 16.64 -9.56 -4.62
N LYS A 29 16.91 -10.12 -5.81
CA LYS A 29 16.97 -11.59 -6.02
C LYS A 29 17.88 -12.31 -5.03
N LYS A 30 18.97 -11.65 -4.62
CA LYS A 30 19.94 -12.17 -3.64
C LYS A 30 19.33 -12.40 -2.25
N HIS A 31 18.41 -11.54 -1.82
CA HIS A 31 17.85 -11.56 -0.46
C HIS A 31 16.43 -12.12 -0.40
N LEU A 32 15.76 -12.30 -1.54
CA LEU A 32 14.39 -12.78 -1.61
C LEU A 32 14.18 -14.11 -0.88
N ASP A 33 15.04 -15.11 -1.11
CA ASP A 33 14.92 -16.41 -0.45
C ASP A 33 15.15 -16.32 1.07
N GLN A 34 16.05 -15.43 1.49
CA GLN A 34 16.31 -15.16 2.92
C GLN A 34 15.13 -14.42 3.57
N PHE A 35 14.40 -13.61 2.80
CA PHE A 35 13.29 -12.80 3.29
C PHE A 35 11.96 -13.58 3.39
N LYS A 36 11.73 -14.57 2.52
CA LYS A 36 10.48 -15.37 2.48
C LYS A 36 9.97 -15.84 3.85
N PRO A 37 10.81 -16.31 4.80
CA PRO A 37 10.34 -16.70 6.13
C PRO A 37 9.74 -15.56 6.97
N PHE A 38 10.06 -14.31 6.67
CA PHE A 38 9.56 -13.11 7.36
C PHE A 38 8.35 -12.48 6.68
N MET A 39 8.07 -12.86 5.42
CA MET A 39 6.87 -12.40 4.73
C MET A 39 5.63 -12.80 5.51
N ARG A 40 4.68 -11.87 5.62
CA ARG A 40 3.40 -12.17 6.25
C ARG A 40 2.64 -13.18 5.41
N SER A 41 1.71 -13.89 6.05
CA SER A 41 0.82 -14.81 5.36
C SER A 41 -0.63 -14.35 5.47
N ARG A 42 -1.38 -14.61 4.41
CA ARG A 42 -2.82 -14.40 4.31
C ARG A 42 -3.39 -15.59 3.55
N ASP A 43 -4.67 -15.86 3.79
CA ASP A 43 -5.39 -16.90 3.07
C ASP A 43 -5.43 -16.58 1.56
N GLU A 44 -4.96 -17.51 0.73
CA GLU A 44 -4.83 -17.29 -0.72
C GLU A 44 -6.18 -17.12 -1.41
N ASP A 45 -7.21 -17.82 -0.95
CA ASP A 45 -8.54 -17.73 -1.54
C ASP A 45 -9.19 -16.38 -1.22
N TRP A 46 -8.96 -15.86 -0.02
CA TRP A 46 -9.33 -14.50 0.33
C TRP A 46 -8.58 -13.45 -0.51
N ILE A 47 -7.28 -13.61 -0.77
CA ILE A 47 -6.53 -12.69 -1.67
C ILE A 47 -7.15 -12.72 -3.06
N LYS A 48 -7.40 -13.91 -3.62
CA LYS A 48 -8.04 -14.08 -4.93
C LYS A 48 -9.42 -13.43 -4.95
N GLN A 49 -10.21 -13.60 -3.89
CA GLN A 49 -11.53 -12.99 -3.77
C GLN A 49 -11.45 -11.46 -3.75
N MET A 50 -10.55 -10.87 -2.97
CA MET A 50 -10.39 -9.41 -2.93
C MET A 50 -9.92 -8.84 -4.27
N LYS A 51 -8.99 -9.52 -4.96
CA LYS A 51 -8.57 -9.14 -6.32
C LYS A 51 -9.73 -9.22 -7.30
N ALA A 52 -10.44 -10.35 -7.34
CA ALA A 52 -11.58 -10.56 -8.23
C ALA A 52 -12.73 -9.57 -7.98
N LEU A 53 -12.95 -9.17 -6.72
CA LEU A 53 -13.96 -8.19 -6.37
C LEU A 53 -13.68 -6.82 -7.02
N GLN A 54 -12.41 -6.42 -7.12
CA GLN A 54 -12.01 -5.19 -7.81
C GLN A 54 -12.03 -5.32 -9.34
N ASP A 55 -12.21 -6.53 -9.88
CA ASP A 55 -12.41 -6.78 -11.31
C ASP A 55 -13.89 -6.84 -11.72
N ASP A 56 -14.81 -6.97 -10.74
CA ASP A 56 -16.24 -7.03 -10.99
C ASP A 56 -16.80 -5.63 -11.37
N PRO A 57 -17.28 -5.44 -12.62
CA PRO A 57 -17.83 -4.15 -13.04
C PRO A 57 -19.05 -3.71 -12.21
N ALA A 58 -19.86 -4.65 -11.74
CA ALA A 58 -21.01 -4.34 -10.89
C ALA A 58 -20.56 -3.77 -9.54
N TYR A 59 -19.55 -4.39 -8.92
CA TYR A 59 -18.93 -3.88 -7.70
C TYR A 59 -18.30 -2.50 -7.90
N CYS A 60 -17.52 -2.32 -8.97
CA CYS A 60 -16.82 -1.08 -9.28
C CYS A 60 -17.79 0.07 -9.61
N SER A 61 -18.95 -0.22 -10.20
CA SER A 61 -19.97 0.80 -10.52
C SER A 61 -20.54 1.50 -9.26
N GLY A 62 -20.41 0.87 -8.09
CA GLY A 62 -20.83 1.43 -6.81
C GLY A 62 -19.75 2.23 -6.08
N ALA A 63 -18.52 2.31 -6.60
CA ALA A 63 -17.38 2.82 -5.84
C ALA A 63 -17.55 4.26 -5.32
N GLU A 64 -18.17 5.14 -6.11
CA GLU A 64 -18.44 6.53 -5.68
C GLU A 64 -19.41 6.58 -4.49
N ARG A 65 -20.53 5.84 -4.56
CA ARG A 65 -21.53 5.80 -3.47
C ARG A 65 -20.96 5.18 -2.19
N GLU A 66 -20.04 4.25 -2.34
CA GLU A 66 -19.48 3.44 -1.26
C GLU A 66 -18.12 3.94 -0.75
N ILE A 67 -17.65 5.12 -1.21
CA ILE A 67 -16.28 5.61 -0.96
C ILE A 67 -15.94 5.73 0.53
N MET A 68 -16.92 6.04 1.38
CA MET A 68 -16.75 6.13 2.85
C MET A 68 -17.16 4.85 3.61
N LEU A 69 -17.72 3.86 2.91
CA LEU A 69 -18.31 2.65 3.50
C LEU A 69 -17.42 1.43 3.33
N ARG A 70 -16.85 1.22 2.14
CA ARG A 70 -15.89 0.13 1.89
C ARG A 70 -14.56 0.45 2.55
N ARG A 71 -14.02 -0.49 3.34
CA ARG A 71 -12.75 -0.32 4.08
C ARG A 71 -11.78 -1.45 3.81
N GLY A 72 -10.51 -1.23 4.15
CA GLY A 72 -9.44 -2.19 3.90
C GLY A 72 -9.36 -2.54 2.42
N HIS A 73 -9.14 -3.82 2.11
CA HIS A 73 -8.98 -4.32 0.74
C HIS A 73 -10.25 -4.18 -0.14
N MET A 74 -11.41 -3.91 0.47
CA MET A 74 -12.64 -3.62 -0.27
C MET A 74 -12.68 -2.17 -0.78
N ALA A 75 -11.88 -1.26 -0.22
CA ALA A 75 -11.90 0.14 -0.63
C ALA A 75 -11.32 0.32 -2.05
N LEU A 76 -11.85 1.32 -2.77
CA LEU A 76 -11.31 1.72 -4.06
C LEU A 76 -9.87 2.22 -3.88
N GLY A 77 -8.94 1.74 -4.70
CA GLY A 77 -7.53 2.14 -4.60
C GLY A 77 -6.83 1.66 -3.34
N ALA A 78 -7.35 0.61 -2.68
CA ALA A 78 -6.71 0.03 -1.49
C ALA A 78 -5.34 -0.59 -1.83
N PHE A 79 -5.27 -1.37 -2.91
CA PHE A 79 -4.05 -2.08 -3.34
C PHE A 79 -3.75 -1.96 -4.84
N ARG A 80 -4.68 -1.42 -5.64
CA ARG A 80 -4.46 -1.09 -7.06
C ARG A 80 -4.13 0.38 -7.17
N LYS A 81 -2.91 0.70 -7.61
CA LYS A 81 -2.48 2.10 -7.71
C LYS A 81 -3.30 2.87 -8.73
N GLU A 82 -3.66 2.24 -9.85
CA GLU A 82 -4.43 2.84 -10.96
C GLU A 82 -5.81 3.34 -10.52
N ASP A 83 -6.37 2.75 -9.46
CA ASP A 83 -7.66 3.15 -8.90
C ASP A 83 -7.56 4.30 -7.88
N ARG A 84 -6.37 4.56 -7.34
CA ARG A 84 -6.16 5.56 -6.28
C ARG A 84 -6.51 7.00 -6.71
N PRO A 85 -6.20 7.47 -7.92
CA PRO A 85 -6.59 8.81 -8.38
C PRO A 85 -8.11 9.03 -8.31
N ARG A 86 -8.89 8.01 -8.73
CA ARG A 86 -10.35 8.04 -8.68
C ARG A 86 -10.87 8.05 -7.23
N ALA A 87 -10.20 7.35 -6.31
CA ALA A 87 -10.52 7.44 -4.89
C ALA A 87 -10.31 8.86 -4.34
N LEU A 88 -9.21 9.54 -4.69
CA LEU A 88 -8.97 10.94 -4.32
C LEU A 88 -10.04 11.87 -4.90
N ASP A 89 -10.43 11.66 -6.15
CA ASP A 89 -11.47 12.47 -6.80
C ASP A 89 -12.82 12.33 -6.10
N TYR A 90 -13.21 11.10 -5.72
CA TYR A 90 -14.43 10.85 -4.96
C TYR A 90 -14.35 11.34 -3.52
N LEU A 91 -13.18 11.34 -2.89
CA LEU A 91 -13.00 11.91 -1.55
C LEU A 91 -13.00 13.44 -1.57
N GLY A 92 -12.50 14.05 -2.65
CA GLY A 92 -12.29 15.50 -2.74
C GLY A 92 -10.98 15.96 -2.08
N PHE A 93 -10.01 15.06 -1.89
CA PHE A 93 -8.74 15.39 -1.23
C PHE A 93 -7.71 15.94 -2.22
N THR A 94 -6.98 16.95 -1.78
CA THR A 94 -5.93 17.62 -2.56
C THR A 94 -4.66 16.77 -2.64
N SER A 95 -4.29 16.10 -1.56
CA SER A 95 -3.21 15.11 -1.53
C SER A 95 -3.38 14.13 -0.39
N GLN A 96 -2.65 13.01 -0.42
CA GLN A 96 -2.56 12.06 0.68
C GLN A 96 -1.10 11.76 1.00
N LEU A 97 -0.76 11.75 2.29
CA LEU A 97 0.45 11.12 2.79
C LEU A 97 0.20 9.60 2.88
N MET A 98 1.03 8.83 2.18
CA MET A 98 0.80 7.41 1.93
C MET A 98 1.74 6.54 2.78
N PHE A 99 1.19 5.60 3.53
CA PHE A 99 1.88 4.61 4.36
C PHE A 99 1.55 3.18 3.90
N THR A 100 2.41 2.22 4.22
CA THR A 100 2.12 0.78 4.08
C THR A 100 1.32 0.24 5.25
N THR A 101 0.71 -0.94 5.09
CA THR A 101 0.05 -1.65 6.19
C THR A 101 0.81 -2.89 6.65
N ASP A 102 1.11 -3.79 5.72
CA ASP A 102 1.73 -5.09 6.00
C ASP A 102 3.24 -4.95 6.29
N SER A 103 3.86 -3.95 5.65
CA SER A 103 5.30 -3.65 5.71
C SER A 103 5.70 -2.68 6.83
N LEU A 104 4.74 -2.22 7.65
CA LEU A 104 4.90 -1.07 8.54
C LEU A 104 6.02 -1.22 9.58
N ASP A 105 6.23 -2.43 10.09
CA ASP A 105 7.21 -2.73 11.15
C ASP A 105 8.54 -3.29 10.61
N ASN A 106 8.78 -3.14 9.30
CA ASN A 106 9.95 -3.70 8.62
C ASN A 106 10.17 -5.18 8.94
N TYR A 107 9.05 -5.91 9.14
CA TYR A 107 8.99 -7.35 9.41
C TYR A 107 9.77 -7.81 10.66
N GLY A 108 10.03 -6.89 11.60
CA GLY A 108 10.78 -7.21 12.82
C GLY A 108 12.24 -7.60 12.58
N LEU A 109 12.83 -7.19 11.46
CA LEU A 109 14.21 -7.50 11.08
C LEU A 109 15.27 -6.67 11.83
N GLU A 110 14.85 -5.72 12.67
CA GLU A 110 15.76 -4.79 13.35
C GLU A 110 16.26 -5.37 14.68
N THR A 111 16.90 -6.55 14.61
CA THR A 111 17.30 -7.34 15.78
C THR A 111 18.80 -7.28 16.11
N GLY A 112 19.62 -6.71 15.24
CA GLY A 112 21.09 -6.82 15.29
C GLY A 112 21.64 -7.99 14.46
N GLU A 113 20.89 -9.09 14.36
CA GLU A 113 21.31 -10.29 13.61
C GLU A 113 20.91 -10.24 12.14
N THR A 114 19.85 -9.49 11.82
CA THR A 114 19.27 -9.42 10.47
C THR A 114 19.36 -8.04 9.83
N ASN A 115 20.24 -7.17 10.33
CA ASN A 115 20.35 -5.76 9.91
C ASN A 115 20.56 -5.57 8.40
N ALA A 116 21.41 -6.40 7.78
CA ALA A 116 21.61 -6.33 6.33
C ALA A 116 20.32 -6.62 5.56
N LEU A 117 19.51 -7.58 6.05
CA LEU A 117 18.20 -7.90 5.47
C LEU A 117 17.17 -6.80 5.78
N ALA A 118 17.20 -6.20 6.97
CA ALA A 118 16.37 -5.06 7.35
C ALA A 118 16.59 -3.85 6.43
N CYS A 119 17.84 -3.54 6.09
CA CYS A 119 18.19 -2.49 5.13
C CYS A 119 17.67 -2.81 3.71
N GLU A 120 17.75 -4.07 3.29
CA GLU A 120 17.23 -4.48 1.97
C GLU A 120 15.69 -4.46 1.92
N ALA A 121 15.02 -4.88 2.99
CA ALA A 121 13.57 -4.81 3.14
C ALA A 121 13.08 -3.35 3.11
N ALA A 122 13.72 -2.44 3.84
CA ALA A 122 13.40 -1.02 3.79
C ALA A 122 13.60 -0.41 2.39
N ARG A 123 14.66 -0.81 1.67
CA ARG A 123 14.85 -0.39 0.26
C ARG A 123 13.75 -0.93 -0.65
N ALA A 124 13.33 -2.18 -0.46
CA ALA A 124 12.23 -2.79 -1.21
C ALA A 124 10.91 -2.07 -0.94
N HIS A 125 10.59 -1.83 0.33
CA HIS A 125 9.46 -1.01 0.77
C HIS A 125 9.46 0.37 0.08
N ASN A 126 10.59 1.08 0.10
CA ASN A 126 10.67 2.42 -0.48
C ASN A 126 10.46 2.42 -2.00
N ARG A 127 10.94 1.38 -2.70
CA ARG A 127 10.65 1.19 -4.14
C ARG A 127 9.17 0.89 -4.38
N MET A 128 8.57 0.03 -3.57
CA MET A 128 7.14 -0.31 -3.64
C MET A 128 6.26 0.92 -3.44
N MET A 129 6.55 1.73 -2.42
CA MET A 129 5.80 2.95 -2.14
C MET A 129 5.97 4.01 -3.22
N ALA A 130 7.18 4.18 -3.75
CA ALA A 130 7.43 5.06 -4.88
C ALA A 130 6.67 4.62 -6.14
N ASP A 131 6.63 3.31 -6.43
CA ASP A 131 5.87 2.76 -7.56
C ASP A 131 4.36 2.97 -7.39
N PHE A 132 3.81 2.66 -6.20
CA PHE A 132 2.39 2.85 -5.93
C PHE A 132 1.96 4.32 -6.09
N CYS A 133 2.77 5.26 -5.59
CA CYS A 133 2.44 6.68 -5.67
C CYS A 133 2.75 7.31 -7.03
N SER A 134 3.46 6.62 -7.93
CA SER A 134 3.91 7.18 -9.23
C SER A 134 2.78 7.58 -10.18
N VAL A 135 1.58 7.03 -9.99
CA VAL A 135 0.43 7.25 -10.88
C VAL A 135 -0.20 8.64 -10.75
N ASP A 136 0.02 9.34 -9.63
CA ASP A 136 -0.59 10.64 -9.38
C ASP A 136 0.25 11.47 -8.40
N LYS A 137 0.60 12.70 -8.81
CA LYS A 137 1.39 13.65 -8.00
C LYS A 137 0.77 14.05 -6.67
N ARG A 138 -0.52 13.77 -6.46
CA ARG A 138 -1.24 13.99 -5.20
C ARG A 138 -0.92 12.92 -4.15
N LEU A 139 -0.30 11.81 -4.54
CA LEU A 139 0.12 10.73 -3.64
C LEU A 139 1.55 11.00 -3.17
N LEU A 140 1.72 11.25 -1.88
CA LEU A 140 3.01 11.56 -1.27
C LEU A 140 3.55 10.32 -0.58
N ALA A 141 4.49 9.63 -1.25
CA ALA A 141 5.10 8.41 -0.72
C ALA A 141 5.90 8.70 0.56
N THR A 142 5.75 7.84 1.57
CA THR A 142 6.63 7.80 2.74
C THR A 142 7.70 6.72 2.57
N GLY A 143 8.87 6.97 3.17
CA GLY A 143 9.98 6.04 3.17
C GLY A 143 10.26 5.51 4.57
N TYR A 144 10.59 4.23 4.66
CA TYR A 144 11.09 3.59 5.86
C TYR A 144 12.62 3.74 5.92
N VAL A 145 13.14 4.08 7.11
CA VAL A 145 14.58 4.22 7.38
C VAL A 145 14.93 3.38 8.60
N PRO A 146 15.59 2.23 8.43
CA PRO A 146 15.96 1.37 9.53
C PRO A 146 17.16 1.95 10.27
N LEU A 147 17.13 1.93 11.61
CA LEU A 147 18.17 2.53 12.45
C LEU A 147 19.14 1.45 12.97
N VAL A 148 19.67 0.66 12.04
CA VAL A 148 20.43 -0.57 12.34
C VAL A 148 21.80 -0.63 11.68
N ASP A 149 22.20 0.43 10.99
CA ASP A 149 23.46 0.58 10.28
C ASP A 149 24.12 1.89 10.74
N PHE A 150 25.05 1.80 11.70
CA PHE A 150 25.76 2.92 12.35
C PHE A 150 27.26 2.87 12.08
#